data_AF-A0A0K2TJH1-F1
#
_entry.id   AF-A0A0K2TJH1-F1
#
_cell.length_a   1.000
_cell.length_b   1.000
_cell.length_c   1.000
_cell.angle_alpha   90.00
_cell.angle_beta   90.00
_cell.angle_gamma   90.00
#
_symmetry.space_group_name_H-M   'P 1'
#
loop_
_entity.id
_entity.type
_entity.pdbx_description
1 polymer ?
#
loop_
_entity_poly.entity_id
_entity_poly.type
_entity_poly.pdbx_seq_one_letter_code
_entity_poly.pdbx_strand_id
1 'polypeptide(L)'
;MGEKFKDILSRPPNSDYTNFFNSKNSCEGIFSSSLDGIKLIYGAEVKAIRDSINEPLKCEDLIDCKINKILTNRKFLHFSKTKLLKWWCLNYLTGVPETLCGFRDDEGLVNEIRSFKTTNMPKMRGVNWKPNVCLEFLRNLLHYLKGELINDPNVVHNVSWDPPGTTIKIARSERDISYVVEDKYRV
;
A
#
# COMPACT_ATOMS: atom_id res chain seq x y z
N MET A 1 4.12 -11.07 14.19
CA MET A 1 4.87 -9.92 14.74
C MET A 1 4.32 -8.59 14.23
N GLY A 2 4.25 -8.36 12.91
CA GLY A 2 3.63 -7.15 12.31
C GLY A 2 2.26 -6.83 12.90
N GLU A 3 1.38 -7.82 12.92
CA GLU A 3 0.03 -7.67 13.46
C GLU A 3 0.00 -7.42 14.97
N LYS A 4 0.86 -8.08 15.75
CA LYS A 4 1.00 -7.84 17.20
C LYS A 4 1.45 -6.40 17.51
N PHE A 5 2.31 -5.81 16.68
CA PHE A 5 2.71 -4.41 16.84
C PHE A 5 1.54 -3.45 16.63
N LYS A 6 0.73 -3.68 15.58
CA LYS A 6 -0.48 -2.88 15.35
C LYS A 6 -1.45 -2.99 16.53
N ASP A 7 -1.70 -4.22 16.97
CA ASP A 7 -2.58 -4.51 18.11
C ASP A 7 -2.14 -3.80 19.38
N ILE A 8 -0.84 -3.82 19.70
CA ILE A 8 -0.30 -3.09 20.86
C ILE A 8 -0.51 -1.58 20.70
N LEU A 9 -0.27 -1.03 19.51
CA LEU A 9 -0.42 0.41 19.25
C LEU A 9 -1.87 0.90 19.24
N SER A 10 -2.82 0.04 18.88
CA SER A 10 -4.24 0.40 18.75
C SER A 10 -5.04 0.13 20.02
N ARG A 11 -4.44 -0.49 21.04
CA ARG A 11 -5.11 -0.77 22.32
C ARG A 11 -5.06 0.44 23.26
N PRO A 12 -6.10 0.66 24.07
CA PRO A 12 -6.06 1.67 25.13
C PRO A 12 -4.87 1.46 26.07
N PRO A 13 -4.35 2.54 26.68
CA PRO A 13 -3.36 2.44 27.75
C PRO A 13 -3.81 1.46 28.84
N ASN A 14 -2.87 0.69 29.40
CA ASN A 14 -3.10 -0.31 30.45
C ASN A 14 -3.95 -1.54 30.06
N SER A 15 -4.11 -1.81 28.76
CA SER A 15 -4.71 -3.06 28.29
C SER A 15 -3.85 -4.27 28.67
N ASP A 16 -4.45 -5.44 28.82
CA ASP A 16 -3.70 -6.69 28.96
C ASP A 16 -3.11 -7.11 27.59
N TYR A 17 -1.82 -6.84 27.39
CA TYR A 17 -1.07 -7.16 26.16
C TYR A 17 -0.63 -8.63 26.07
N THR A 18 -0.99 -9.48 27.04
CA THR A 18 -0.64 -10.91 27.07
C THR A 18 -1.71 -11.80 26.42
N ASN A 19 -2.95 -11.30 26.31
CA ASN A 19 -4.06 -12.03 25.70
C ASN A 19 -3.85 -12.36 24.23
N PHE A 20 -4.51 -13.44 23.78
CA PHE A 20 -4.42 -13.95 22.41
C PHE A 20 -4.77 -12.89 21.37
N PHE A 21 -3.87 -12.73 20.40
CA PHE A 21 -4.09 -11.86 19.25
C PHE A 21 -5.02 -12.55 18.24
N ASN A 22 -6.18 -11.95 17.94
CA ASN A 22 -7.06 -12.41 16.87
C ASN A 22 -6.65 -11.78 15.53
N SER A 23 -5.93 -12.54 14.70
CA SER A 23 -5.43 -12.07 13.40
C SER A 23 -6.49 -12.03 12.30
N LYS A 24 -7.74 -12.38 12.58
CA LYS A 24 -8.79 -12.50 11.55
C LYS A 24 -9.48 -11.17 11.21
N ASN A 25 -9.23 -10.12 11.97
CA ASN A 25 -9.88 -8.83 11.74
C ASN A 25 -9.01 -7.99 10.81
N SER A 26 -9.50 -7.72 9.59
CA SER A 26 -8.98 -6.71 8.68
C SER A 26 -10.01 -5.59 8.50
N CYS A 27 -9.52 -4.38 8.26
CA CYS A 27 -10.36 -3.26 7.83
C CYS A 27 -9.92 -2.87 6.42
N GLU A 28 -10.85 -2.82 5.48
CA GLU A 28 -10.61 -2.39 4.10
C GLU A 28 -11.31 -1.06 3.84
N GLY A 29 -10.55 -0.10 3.31
CA GLY A 29 -11.07 1.16 2.82
C GLY A 29 -11.28 1.10 1.31
N ILE A 30 -12.36 1.71 0.83
CA ILE A 30 -12.57 1.96 -0.59
C ILE A 30 -12.15 3.39 -0.89
N PHE A 31 -11.19 3.55 -1.80
CA PHE A 31 -10.62 4.82 -2.18
C PHE A 31 -11.02 5.15 -3.61
N SER A 32 -11.22 6.44 -3.87
CA SER A 32 -11.46 6.95 -5.22
C SER A 32 -10.50 8.08 -5.53
N SER A 33 -9.93 8.09 -6.73
CA SER A 33 -9.08 9.17 -7.21
C SER A 33 -9.23 9.37 -8.71
N SER A 34 -8.50 10.35 -9.25
CA SER A 34 -8.40 10.58 -10.69
C SER A 34 -6.94 10.81 -11.05
N LEU A 35 -6.47 10.19 -12.12
CA LEU A 35 -5.16 10.42 -12.70
C LEU A 35 -5.32 10.71 -14.19
N ASP A 36 -5.03 11.95 -14.59
CA ASP A 36 -5.05 12.38 -15.99
C ASP A 36 -6.37 12.00 -16.73
N GLY A 37 -7.50 12.28 -16.08
CA GLY A 37 -8.85 11.99 -16.59
C GLY A 37 -9.32 10.53 -16.42
N ILE A 38 -8.46 9.61 -15.98
CA ILE A 38 -8.85 8.23 -15.62
C ILE A 38 -9.32 8.22 -14.16
N LYS A 39 -10.62 7.96 -13.95
CA LYS A 39 -11.19 7.72 -12.63
C LYS A 39 -10.79 6.34 -12.12
N LEU A 40 -10.33 6.27 -10.88
CA LEU A 40 -9.88 5.04 -10.23
C LEU A 40 -10.74 4.78 -8.99
N ILE A 41 -11.12 3.53 -8.78
CA ILE A 41 -11.69 3.03 -7.54
C ILE A 41 -10.90 1.77 -7.16
N TYR A 42 -10.43 1.70 -5.92
CA TYR A 42 -9.62 0.59 -5.44
C TYR A 42 -9.78 0.38 -3.94
N GLY A 43 -9.64 -0.87 -3.52
CA GLY A 43 -9.59 -1.25 -2.11
C GLY A 43 -8.16 -1.27 -1.59
N ALA A 44 -7.97 -0.85 -0.34
CA ALA A 44 -6.71 -1.05 0.38
C ALA A 44 -6.98 -1.28 1.87
N GLU A 45 -6.13 -2.09 2.50
CA GLU A 45 -6.23 -2.37 3.94
C GLU A 45 -5.85 -1.12 4.76
N VAL A 46 -6.75 -0.72 5.67
CA VAL A 46 -6.55 0.36 6.64
C VAL A 46 -5.99 -0.24 7.93
N LYS A 47 -4.86 0.27 8.41
CA LYS A 47 -4.17 -0.29 9.58
C LYS A 47 -4.63 0.29 10.90
N ALA A 48 -4.81 1.62 10.95
CA ALA A 48 -5.21 2.34 12.14
C ALA A 48 -5.79 3.71 11.76
N ILE A 49 -6.51 4.31 12.71
CA ILE A 49 -7.04 5.66 12.66
C ILE A 49 -6.46 6.41 13.88
N ARG A 50 -6.14 7.70 13.75
CA ARG A 50 -5.77 8.54 14.89
C ARG A 50 -6.93 8.66 15.87
N ASP A 51 -6.60 8.78 17.16
CA ASP A 51 -7.59 9.06 18.21
C ASP A 51 -8.40 10.34 17.95
N SER A 52 -7.77 11.33 17.31
CA SER A 52 -8.42 12.56 16.84
C SER A 52 -9.11 12.30 15.49
N ILE A 53 -10.32 11.74 15.53
CA ILE A 53 -11.10 11.46 14.33
C ILE A 53 -11.86 12.72 13.90
N ASN A 54 -11.74 13.11 12.63
CA ASN A 54 -12.69 14.06 12.04
C ASN A 54 -14.01 13.32 11.72
N GLU A 55 -15.15 13.99 11.87
CA GLU A 55 -16.43 13.52 11.32
C GLU A 55 -16.85 14.43 10.15
N PRO A 56 -16.94 13.91 8.91
CA PRO A 56 -16.67 12.53 8.49
C PRO A 56 -15.17 12.19 8.48
N LEU A 57 -14.84 10.89 8.61
CA LEU A 57 -13.47 10.36 8.57
C LEU A 57 -12.79 10.77 7.26
N LYS A 58 -11.56 11.27 7.37
CA LYS A 58 -10.74 11.66 6.21
C LYS A 58 -9.53 10.77 6.06
N CYS A 59 -8.90 10.77 4.88
CA CYS A 59 -7.69 9.99 4.63
C CYS A 59 -6.53 10.44 5.54
N GLU A 60 -6.51 11.71 5.95
CA GLU A 60 -5.52 12.29 6.85
C GLU A 60 -5.59 11.75 8.28
N ASP A 61 -6.74 11.17 8.66
CA ASP A 61 -6.94 10.54 9.97
C ASP A 61 -6.34 9.13 10.01
N LEU A 62 -6.01 8.55 8.85
CA LEU A 62 -5.45 7.21 8.75
C LEU A 62 -3.95 7.19 9.10
N ILE A 63 -3.50 6.06 9.65
CA ILE A 63 -2.08 5.77 9.91
C ILE A 63 -1.74 4.41 9.33
N ASP A 64 -0.60 4.32 8.63
CA ASP A 64 0.00 3.03 8.28
C ASP A 64 1.00 2.57 9.36
N CYS A 65 1.07 1.27 9.59
CA CYS A 65 1.91 0.67 10.63
C CYS A 65 2.80 -0.41 10.04
N LYS A 66 4.11 -0.32 10.31
CA LYS A 66 5.12 -1.25 9.79
C LYS A 66 6.07 -1.72 10.90
N ILE A 67 6.68 -2.88 10.68
CA ILE A 67 7.84 -3.33 11.47
C ILE A 67 9.03 -3.49 10.54
N ASN A 68 10.20 -3.12 11.03
CA ASN A 68 11.46 -3.43 10.37
C ASN A 68 12.53 -3.83 11.38
N LYS A 69 13.56 -4.57 10.95
CA LYS A 69 14.74 -4.75 11.79
C LYS A 69 15.49 -3.42 11.96
N ILE A 70 16.14 -3.22 13.10
CA ILE A 70 17.02 -2.06 13.33
C ILE A 70 17.98 -1.89 12.15
N LEU A 71 18.04 -0.65 11.64
CA LEU A 71 18.80 -0.32 10.44
C LEU A 71 20.17 0.25 10.80
N THR A 72 21.22 -0.43 10.33
CA THR A 72 22.55 0.17 10.23
C THR A 72 22.61 1.09 9.01
N ASN A 73 23.61 1.99 8.94
CA ASN A 73 23.77 2.93 7.82
C ASN A 73 23.74 2.25 6.44
N ARG A 74 24.40 1.09 6.28
CA ARG A 74 24.39 0.33 5.00
C ARG A 74 23.02 -0.25 4.69
N LYS A 75 22.34 -0.82 5.70
CA LYS A 75 20.99 -1.39 5.55
C LYS A 75 19.96 -0.29 5.25
N PHE A 76 20.17 0.93 5.73
CA PHE A 76 19.30 2.07 5.46
C PHE A 76 19.23 2.41 3.97
N LEU A 77 20.35 2.39 3.24
CA LEU A 77 20.34 2.64 1.79
C LEU A 77 19.48 1.61 1.03
N HIS A 78 19.58 0.32 1.38
CA HIS A 78 18.76 -0.71 0.75
C HIS A 78 17.28 -0.56 1.13
N PHE A 79 16.99 -0.24 2.40
CA PHE A 79 15.66 0.06 2.89
C PHE A 79 15.01 1.22 2.11
N SER A 80 15.74 2.32 1.94
CA SER A 80 15.29 3.51 1.21
C SER A 80 14.96 3.20 -0.25
N LYS A 81 15.72 2.32 -0.91
CA LYS A 81 15.50 1.95 -2.32
C LYS A 81 14.32 1.00 -2.53
N THR A 82 13.98 0.19 -1.53
CA THR A 82 13.04 -0.94 -1.69
C THR A 82 11.78 -0.75 -0.87
N LYS A 83 11.86 -0.90 0.45
CA LYS A 83 10.70 -0.85 1.35
C LYS A 83 10.07 0.53 1.40
N LEU A 84 10.90 1.57 1.48
CA LEU A 84 10.40 2.95 1.59
C LEU A 84 9.62 3.37 0.33
N LEU A 85 10.04 2.93 -0.87
CA LEU A 85 9.29 3.13 -2.11
C LEU A 85 7.90 2.49 -2.03
N LYS A 86 7.82 1.23 -1.58
CA LYS A 86 6.53 0.53 -1.45
C LYS A 86 5.60 1.20 -0.45
N TRP A 87 6.14 1.70 0.66
CA TRP A 87 5.37 2.43 1.67
C TRP A 87 4.85 3.75 1.10
N TRP A 88 5.73 4.50 0.43
CA TRP A 88 5.36 5.74 -0.23
C TRP A 88 4.27 5.53 -1.28
N CYS A 89 4.38 4.53 -2.16
CA CYS A 89 3.37 4.25 -3.18
C CYS A 89 1.99 3.96 -2.56
N LEU A 90 1.95 3.08 -1.55
CA LEU A 90 0.69 2.74 -0.87
C LEU A 90 0.06 3.99 -0.26
N ASN A 91 0.81 4.70 0.58
CA ASN A 91 0.32 5.87 1.29
C ASN A 91 -0.06 7.03 0.36
N TYR A 92 0.69 7.23 -0.72
CA TYR A 92 0.40 8.27 -1.70
C TYR A 92 -0.94 7.99 -2.39
N LEU A 93 -1.20 6.74 -2.78
CA LEU A 93 -2.46 6.35 -3.40
C LEU A 93 -3.62 6.50 -2.41
N THR A 94 -3.47 5.99 -1.19
CA THR A 94 -4.55 6.02 -0.19
C THR A 94 -4.71 7.34 0.57
N GLY A 95 -3.87 8.34 0.29
CA GLY A 95 -3.88 9.63 1.00
C GLY A 95 -3.40 9.57 2.46
N VAL A 96 -2.83 8.44 2.89
CA VAL A 96 -2.34 8.26 4.27
C VAL A 96 -1.12 9.16 4.50
N PRO A 97 -1.12 10.07 5.50
CA PRO A 97 -0.07 11.07 5.65
C PRO A 97 1.20 10.55 6.34
N GLU A 98 1.11 9.43 7.07
CA GLU A 98 2.18 8.97 7.95
C GLU A 98 2.23 7.44 8.07
N THR A 99 3.44 6.89 8.11
CA THR A 99 3.71 5.52 8.55
C THR A 99 4.46 5.53 9.87
N LEU A 100 3.96 4.82 10.87
CA LEU A 100 4.69 4.48 12.09
C LEU A 100 5.42 3.16 11.90
N CYS A 101 6.75 3.16 12.07
CA CYS A 101 7.55 1.95 11.99
C CYS A 101 8.23 1.62 13.31
N GLY A 102 7.91 0.43 13.84
CA GLY A 102 8.67 -0.19 14.94
C GLY A 102 9.94 -0.85 14.42
N PHE A 103 11.08 -0.45 14.97
CA PHE A 103 12.39 -1.06 14.73
C PHE A 103 12.70 -2.08 15.81
N ARG A 104 12.81 -3.34 15.38
CA ARG A 104 13.08 -4.46 16.28
C ARG A 104 14.51 -4.99 16.21
N ASP A 105 14.95 -5.56 17.31
CA ASP A 105 16.15 -6.39 17.36
C ASP A 105 15.90 -7.81 16.79
N ASP A 106 16.89 -8.68 16.95
CA ASP A 106 16.84 -10.05 16.46
C ASP A 106 16.03 -10.98 17.39
N GLU A 107 15.93 -10.64 18.68
CA GLU A 107 15.02 -11.26 19.65
C GLU A 107 13.54 -10.95 19.36
N GLY A 108 13.27 -9.90 18.58
CA GLY A 108 11.92 -9.53 18.16
C GLY A 108 11.28 -8.43 18.98
N LEU A 109 12.02 -7.80 19.88
CA LEU A 109 11.56 -6.68 20.70
C LEU A 109 11.68 -5.38 19.90
N VAL A 110 10.62 -4.57 19.93
CA VAL A 110 10.62 -3.24 19.28
C VAL A 110 11.25 -2.25 20.26
N ASN A 111 12.46 -1.81 19.95
CA ASN A 111 13.25 -0.92 20.81
C ASN A 111 13.07 0.56 20.43
N GLU A 112 12.52 0.84 19.26
CA GLU A 112 12.33 2.19 18.74
C GLU A 112 11.12 2.25 17.82
N ILE A 113 10.35 3.34 17.88
CA ILE A 113 9.30 3.65 16.91
C ILE A 113 9.67 4.96 16.23
N ARG A 114 9.68 4.99 14.89
CA ARG A 114 9.86 6.22 14.11
C ARG A 114 8.66 6.51 13.23
N SER A 115 8.35 7.79 13.10
CA SER A 115 7.39 8.31 12.14
C SER A 115 8.06 8.61 10.79
N PHE A 116 7.37 8.25 9.71
CA PHE A 116 7.72 8.57 8.34
C PHE A 116 6.55 9.29 7.67
N LYS A 117 6.64 10.62 7.54
CA LYS A 117 5.66 11.40 6.77
C LYS A 117 5.74 11.06 5.29
N THR A 118 4.61 10.72 4.67
CA THR A 118 4.51 10.33 3.26
C THR A 118 5.12 11.38 2.33
N THR A 119 4.90 12.66 2.60
CA THR A 119 5.45 13.79 1.82
C THR A 119 6.97 13.94 1.94
N ASN A 120 7.58 13.41 3.02
CA ASN A 120 9.01 13.49 3.27
C ASN A 120 9.76 12.24 2.79
N MET A 121 9.09 11.10 2.62
CA MET A 121 9.73 9.84 2.19
C MET A 121 10.59 10.01 0.92
N PRO A 122 10.16 10.72 -0.14
CA PRO A 122 10.99 10.89 -1.35
C PRO A 122 12.25 11.73 -1.14
N LYS A 123 12.29 12.53 -0.08
CA LYS A 123 13.39 13.46 0.25
C LYS A 123 14.41 12.83 1.20
N MET A 124 14.18 11.60 1.65
CA MET A 124 15.04 10.94 2.63
C MET A 124 16.38 10.54 2.03
N ARG A 125 17.43 10.55 2.87
CA ARG A 125 18.78 10.15 2.46
C ARG A 125 18.78 8.75 1.83
N GLY A 126 19.49 8.59 0.72
CA GLY A 126 19.65 7.30 0.04
C GLY A 126 18.47 6.88 -0.84
N VAL A 127 17.41 7.69 -0.91
CA VAL A 127 16.35 7.54 -1.93
C VAL A 127 16.91 7.91 -3.30
N ASN A 128 16.66 7.06 -4.28
CA ASN A 128 17.07 7.26 -5.68
C ASN A 128 15.90 7.09 -6.68
N TRP A 129 14.73 6.68 -6.21
CA TRP A 129 13.49 6.69 -6.98
C TRP A 129 12.89 8.09 -6.96
N LYS A 130 12.11 8.42 -7.98
CA LYS A 130 11.51 9.75 -8.13
C LYS A 130 9.98 9.61 -8.22
N PRO A 131 9.20 10.31 -7.35
CA PRO A 131 7.74 10.27 -7.37
C PRO A 131 7.13 10.49 -8.75
N ASN A 132 7.62 11.49 -9.48
CA ASN A 132 7.12 11.83 -10.81
C ASN A 132 7.36 10.69 -11.81
N VAL A 133 8.47 9.95 -11.72
CA VAL A 133 8.71 8.78 -12.59
C VAL A 133 7.71 7.66 -12.29
N CYS A 134 7.42 7.40 -11.01
CA CYS A 134 6.42 6.40 -10.62
C CYS A 134 5.01 6.77 -11.11
N LEU A 135 4.62 8.04 -10.96
CA LEU A 135 3.30 8.53 -11.36
C LEU A 135 3.15 8.62 -12.87
N GLU A 136 4.20 9.05 -13.58
CA GLU A 136 4.20 9.09 -15.05
C GLU A 136 4.13 7.68 -15.63
N PHE A 137 4.85 6.72 -15.04
CA PHE A 137 4.71 5.31 -15.41
C PHE A 137 3.28 4.81 -15.19
N LEU A 138 2.68 5.06 -14.01
CA LEU A 138 1.31 4.65 -13.71
C LEU A 138 0.31 5.27 -14.68
N ARG A 139 0.45 6.57 -14.99
CA ARG A 139 -0.36 7.29 -15.97
C ARG A 139 -0.27 6.63 -17.34
N ASN A 140 0.94 6.41 -17.85
CA ASN A 140 1.15 5.82 -19.17
C ASN A 140 0.64 4.37 -19.23
N LEU A 141 0.82 3.60 -18.16
CA LEU A 141 0.27 2.26 -18.04
C LEU A 141 -1.25 2.25 -18.10
N LEU A 142 -1.93 3.09 -17.32
CA LEU A 142 -3.38 3.13 -17.28
C LEU A 142 -3.99 3.57 -18.61
N HIS A 143 -3.39 4.56 -19.30
CA HIS A 143 -3.81 4.95 -20.64
C HIS A 143 -3.57 3.86 -21.67
N TYR A 144 -2.42 3.20 -21.62
CA TYR A 144 -2.11 2.06 -22.49
C TYR A 144 -3.14 0.93 -22.31
N LEU A 145 -3.42 0.53 -21.06
CA LEU A 145 -4.45 -0.48 -20.78
C LEU A 145 -5.83 -0.03 -21.26
N LYS A 146 -6.22 1.22 -21.00
CA LYS A 146 -7.53 1.73 -21.43
C LYS A 146 -7.68 1.77 -22.95
N GLY A 147 -6.59 1.95 -23.71
CA GLY A 147 -6.59 1.94 -25.17
C GLY A 147 -6.55 0.54 -25.79
N GLU A 148 -5.83 -0.40 -25.19
CA GLU A 148 -5.63 -1.76 -25.72
C GLU A 148 -6.73 -2.75 -25.33
N LEU A 149 -7.35 -2.56 -24.15
CA LEU A 149 -8.36 -3.49 -23.66
C LEU A 149 -9.65 -3.33 -24.46
N ILE A 150 -10.19 -4.46 -24.92
CA ILE A 150 -11.45 -4.50 -25.65
C ILE A 150 -12.55 -4.09 -24.66
N ASN A 151 -13.44 -3.18 -25.06
CA ASN A 151 -14.63 -2.80 -24.28
C ASN A 151 -15.72 -3.91 -24.34
N ASP A 152 -15.32 -5.17 -24.27
CA ASP A 152 -16.22 -6.31 -24.13
C ASP A 152 -16.22 -6.70 -22.64
N PRO A 153 -17.38 -6.61 -21.96
CA PRO A 153 -17.47 -6.89 -20.54
C PRO A 153 -17.17 -8.35 -20.20
N ASN A 154 -17.08 -9.28 -21.16
CA ASN A 154 -16.86 -10.71 -20.90
C ASN A 154 -15.44 -11.19 -21.21
N VAL A 155 -14.51 -10.28 -21.52
CA VAL A 155 -13.12 -10.66 -21.86
C VAL A 155 -12.18 -10.37 -20.69
N VAL A 156 -11.39 -11.38 -20.32
CA VAL A 156 -10.29 -11.22 -19.35
C VAL A 156 -8.98 -11.05 -20.12
N HIS A 157 -8.19 -10.05 -19.74
CA HIS A 157 -6.85 -9.84 -20.26
C HIS A 157 -5.80 -10.06 -19.16
N ASN A 158 -4.76 -10.82 -19.47
CA ASN A 158 -3.59 -10.99 -18.62
C ASN A 158 -2.56 -9.90 -18.96
N VAL A 159 -2.26 -9.05 -17.97
CA VAL A 159 -1.20 -8.04 -18.04
C VAL A 159 0.02 -8.57 -17.32
N SER A 160 1.14 -8.71 -18.02
CA SER A 160 2.38 -9.28 -17.46
C SER A 160 3.58 -8.38 -17.74
N TRP A 161 4.50 -8.40 -16.78
CA TRP A 161 5.79 -7.73 -16.87
C TRP A 161 6.83 -8.62 -16.19
N ASP A 162 7.92 -8.91 -16.89
CA ASP A 162 9.00 -9.77 -16.40
C ASP A 162 10.30 -8.95 -16.28
N PRO A 163 10.75 -8.60 -15.07
CA PRO A 163 11.99 -7.83 -14.87
C PRO A 163 13.24 -8.63 -15.29
N PRO A 164 14.25 -8.02 -15.94
CA PRO A 164 14.44 -6.58 -16.19
C PRO A 164 13.77 -6.09 -17.49
N GLY A 165 12.83 -6.85 -18.05
CA GLY A 165 12.14 -6.52 -19.29
C GLY A 165 11.55 -5.11 -19.29
N THR A 166 11.52 -4.51 -20.48
CA THR A 166 11.10 -3.12 -20.69
C THR A 166 9.68 -3.01 -21.23
N THR A 167 9.04 -4.15 -21.54
CA THR A 167 7.76 -4.19 -22.23
C THR A 167 6.70 -4.83 -21.34
N ILE A 168 5.53 -4.20 -21.31
CA ILE A 168 4.32 -4.74 -20.68
C ILE A 168 3.58 -5.52 -21.75
N LYS A 169 3.26 -6.79 -21.47
CA LYS A 169 2.58 -7.68 -22.41
C LYS A 169 1.13 -7.84 -21.99
N ILE A 170 0.23 -7.68 -22.95
CA ILE A 170 -1.21 -7.92 -22.78
C ILE A 170 -1.57 -9.10 -23.66
N ALA A 171 -2.19 -10.12 -23.07
CA ALA A 171 -2.72 -11.27 -23.80
C ALA A 171 -4.15 -11.56 -23.34
N ARG A 172 -5.02 -11.95 -24.27
CA ARG A 172 -6.36 -12.45 -23.91
C ARG A 172 -6.20 -13.74 -23.09
N SER A 173 -6.94 -13.82 -21.99
CA SER A 173 -7.00 -15.01 -21.16
C SER A 173 -7.92 -16.05 -21.79
N GLU A 174 -7.60 -17.33 -21.59
CA GLU A 174 -8.50 -18.45 -21.89
C GLU A 174 -9.60 -18.61 -20.82
N ARG A 175 -9.43 -17.95 -19.66
CA ARG A 175 -10.41 -17.99 -18.58
C ARG A 175 -11.54 -16.99 -18.85
N ASP A 176 -12.75 -17.45 -18.58
CA ASP A 176 -13.95 -16.62 -18.59
C ASP A 176 -13.92 -15.56 -17.46
N ILE A 177 -14.73 -14.51 -17.61
CA ILE A 177 -14.87 -13.44 -16.61
C ILE A 177 -15.26 -13.94 -15.22
N SER A 178 -15.92 -15.10 -15.12
CA SER A 178 -16.21 -15.77 -13.86
C SER A 178 -15.01 -16.07 -12.97
N TYR A 179 -13.82 -16.11 -13.55
CA TYR A 179 -12.58 -16.23 -12.80
C TYR A 179 -12.24 -14.98 -11.97
N VAL A 180 -12.74 -13.80 -12.34
CA VAL A 180 -12.40 -12.51 -11.72
C VAL A 180 -13.60 -11.73 -11.18
N VAL A 181 -14.82 -11.97 -11.69
CA VAL A 181 -16.05 -11.31 -11.24
C VAL A 181 -17.10 -12.36 -10.92
N GLU A 182 -17.60 -12.39 -9.68
CA GLU A 182 -18.69 -13.28 -9.26
C GLU A 182 -20.00 -13.00 -10.02
N ASP A 183 -20.84 -14.03 -10.20
CA ASP A 183 -22.09 -13.94 -10.98
C ASP A 183 -23.00 -12.79 -10.52
N LYS A 184 -23.10 -12.55 -9.21
CA LYS A 184 -23.96 -11.50 -8.64
C LYS A 184 -23.58 -10.06 -9.03
N TYR A 185 -22.38 -9.85 -9.58
CA TYR A 185 -21.88 -8.55 -10.04
C TYR A 185 -21.85 -8.43 -11.57
N ARG A 186 -22.27 -9.47 -12.30
CA ARG A 186 -22.37 -9.42 -13.77
C ARG A 186 -23.73 -8.83 -14.15
N VAL A 187 -23.73 -7.96 -15.16
CA VAL A 187 -24.91 -7.26 -15.69
C VAL A 187 -25.34 -7.92 -17.00
#